data_AF-B5M0E6-F1
#
_entry.id   AF-B5M0E6-F1
#
_cell.length_a   1.000
_cell.length_b   1.000
_cell.length_c   1.000
_cell.angle_alpha   90.00
_cell.angle_beta   90.00
_cell.angle_gamma   90.00
#
_symmetry.space_group_name_H-M   'P 1'
#
loop_
_entity.id
_entity.type
_entity.pdbx_description
1 polymer ?
#
loop_
_entity_poly.entity_id
_entity_poly.type
_entity_poly.pdbx_seq_one_letter_code
_entity_poly.pdbx_strand_id
1 'polypeptide(L)'
;DHVIIQAEFYLNPGDSGEFMFDFDGDEIFHVDMDKKETVWRLEEFGRFTSFEAQGALANIAVDKANLEIMMKRSNNTPNTN
;
A
#
# COMPACT_ATOMS: atom_id res chain seq x y z
N ASP A 1 16.06 4.57 18.80
CA ASP A 1 16.11 4.40 17.34
C ASP A 1 14.72 4.57 16.78
N HIS A 2 14.62 5.19 15.60
CA HIS A 2 13.36 5.41 14.88
C HIS A 2 13.29 4.48 13.66
N VAL A 3 12.09 4.06 13.26
CA VAL A 3 11.85 3.16 12.14
C VAL A 3 10.81 3.77 11.20
N ILE A 4 11.13 3.81 9.90
CA ILE A 4 10.18 4.15 8.84
C ILE A 4 9.88 2.87 8.07
N ILE A 5 8.60 2.57 7.85
CA ILE A 5 8.16 1.40 7.08
C ILE A 5 7.29 1.87 5.93
N GLN A 6 7.60 1.41 4.72
CA GLN A 6 6.64 1.39 3.63
C GLN A 6 5.90 0.05 3.70
N ALA A 7 4.58 0.09 3.81
CA ALA A 7 3.73 -1.10 3.83
C ALA A 7 2.77 -1.07 2.65
N GLU A 8 2.67 -2.20 1.96
CA GLU A 8 1.79 -2.39 0.81
C GLU A 8 1.20 -3.80 0.84
N PHE A 9 -0.05 -3.94 0.38
CA PHE A 9 -0.68 -5.24 0.19
C PHE A 9 -1.66 -5.24 -0.98
N TYR A 10 -1.91 -6.42 -1.51
CA TYR A 10 -2.98 -6.69 -2.47
C TYR A 10 -3.79 -7.91 -2.04
N LEU A 11 -5.11 -7.87 -2.23
CA LEU A 11 -6.03 -8.93 -1.82
C LEU A 11 -6.98 -9.32 -2.96
N ASN A 12 -7.10 -10.63 -3.19
CA ASN A 12 -8.03 -11.26 -4.12
C ASN A 12 -9.04 -12.12 -3.33
N PRO A 13 -10.35 -12.17 -3.69
CA PRO A 13 -10.99 -11.66 -4.92
C PRO A 13 -11.51 -10.22 -4.86
N GLY A 14 -11.31 -9.50 -3.76
CA GLY A 14 -11.82 -8.13 -3.60
C GLY A 14 -11.15 -7.08 -4.50
N ASP A 15 -10.06 -7.43 -5.18
CA ASP A 15 -9.20 -6.53 -5.95
C ASP A 15 -8.80 -5.26 -5.17
N SER A 16 -8.70 -5.37 -3.84
CA SER A 16 -8.35 -4.28 -2.94
C SER A 16 -6.85 -4.27 -2.68
N GLY A 17 -6.25 -3.09 -2.67
CA GLY A 17 -4.86 -2.90 -2.26
C GLY A 17 -4.68 -1.59 -1.53
N GLU A 18 -3.61 -1.53 -0.74
CA GLU A 18 -3.28 -0.36 0.07
C GLU A 18 -1.78 -0.12 0.01
N PHE A 19 -1.40 1.16 0.09
CA PHE A 19 -0.04 1.62 0.17
C PHE A 19 0.04 2.73 1.21
N MET A 20 0.94 2.60 2.17
CA MET A 20 1.14 3.60 3.22
C MET A 20 2.58 3.68 3.70
N PHE A 21 2.91 4.80 4.34
CA PHE A 21 4.14 4.98 5.11
C PHE A 21 3.83 5.11 6.59
N ASP A 22 4.62 4.43 7.41
CA ASP A 22 4.58 4.42 8.87
C ASP A 22 5.88 5.01 9.44
N PHE A 23 5.77 5.72 10.56
CA PHE A 23 6.89 6.17 11.40
C PHE A 23 6.63 5.75 12.84
N ASP A 24 7.45 4.86 13.39
CA ASP A 24 7.36 4.35 14.76
C ASP A 24 5.97 3.80 15.17
N GLY A 25 5.18 3.28 14.21
CA GLY A 25 3.84 2.75 14.43
C GLY A 25 2.70 3.75 14.15
N ASP A 26 3.02 4.99 13.78
CA ASP A 26 2.05 5.99 13.34
C ASP A 26 2.09 6.17 11.80
N GLU A 27 0.91 6.17 11.19
CA GLU A 27 0.77 6.47 9.77
C GLU A 27 1.21 7.91 9.45
N ILE A 28 2.07 8.06 8.45
CA ILE A 28 2.44 9.36 7.85
C ILE A 28 1.42 9.74 6.77
N PHE A 29 1.16 8.83 5.82
CA PHE A 29 0.19 8.98 4.74
C PHE A 29 -0.15 7.61 4.13
N HIS A 30 -1.27 7.55 3.42
CA HIS A 30 -1.60 6.49 2.47
C HIS A 30 -1.96 7.06 1.09
N VAL A 31 -2.10 6.19 0.10
CA VAL A 31 -2.59 6.58 -1.24
C VAL A 31 -4.02 6.08 -1.43
N ASP A 32 -4.94 7.00 -1.71
CA ASP A 32 -6.29 6.67 -2.18
C ASP A 32 -6.18 6.19 -3.63
N MET A 33 -6.36 4.89 -3.86
CA MET A 33 -6.15 4.25 -5.16
C MET A 33 -7.18 4.67 -6.20
N ASP A 34 -8.40 5.01 -5.78
CA ASP A 34 -9.48 5.42 -6.67
C ASP A 34 -9.28 6.87 -7.12
N LYS A 35 -8.95 7.74 -6.17
CA LYS A 35 -8.68 9.16 -6.46
C LYS A 35 -7.28 9.39 -7.03
N LYS A 36 -6.36 8.44 -6.83
CA LYS A 36 -4.94 8.52 -7.20
C LYS A 36 -4.25 9.68 -6.52
N GLU A 37 -4.52 9.85 -5.23
CA GLU A 37 -4.07 10.98 -4.43
C GLU A 37 -3.39 10.53 -3.15
N THR A 38 -2.37 11.28 -2.72
CA THR A 38 -1.72 11.09 -1.42
C THR A 38 -2.58 11.72 -0.33
N VAL A 39 -2.97 10.93 0.66
CA VAL A 39 -3.77 11.35 1.81
C VAL A 39 -2.89 11.37 3.04
N TRP A 40 -2.56 12.57 3.52
CA TRP A 40 -1.75 12.75 4.73
C TRP A 40 -2.58 12.48 5.98
N ARG A 41 -2.01 11.73 6.93
CA ARG A 41 -2.66 11.46 8.22
C ARG A 41 -2.93 12.74 9.00
N LEU A 42 -1.97 13.67 8.95
CA LEU A 42 -2.07 15.05 9.41
C LEU A 42 -1.80 15.99 8.22
N GLU A 43 -2.75 16.88 7.90
CA GLU A 43 -2.65 17.78 6.74
C GLU A 43 -1.37 18.64 6.75
N GLU A 44 -0.83 18.95 7.92
CA GLU A 44 0.39 19.74 8.06
C GLU A 44 1.63 19.07 7.45
N PHE A 45 1.69 17.75 7.39
CA PHE A 45 2.81 17.02 6.76
C PHE A 45 2.92 17.34 5.27
N GLY A 46 1.77 17.46 4.58
CA GLY A 46 1.70 17.83 3.17
C GLY A 46 2.20 19.25 2.85
N ARG A 47 2.49 20.07 3.87
CA ARG A 47 3.11 21.39 3.69
C ARG A 47 4.63 21.32 3.59
N PHE A 48 5.25 20.27 4.15
CA PHE A 48 6.70 20.12 4.23
C PHE A 48 7.25 19.09 3.25
N THR A 49 6.40 18.15 2.82
CA THR A 49 6.78 17.08 1.90
C THR A 49 5.63 16.73 0.95
N SER A 50 5.95 16.03 -0.12
CA SER A 50 5.01 15.56 -1.14
C SER A 50 5.36 14.14 -1.55
N PHE A 51 4.35 13.36 -1.92
CA PHE A 51 4.54 12.04 -2.50
C PHE A 51 3.73 11.92 -3.80
N GLU A 52 4.32 11.36 -4.84
CA GLU A 52 3.65 11.12 -6.13
C GLU A 52 2.88 9.81 -6.09
N ALA A 53 1.55 9.90 -5.96
CA ALA A 53 0.65 8.75 -5.87
C ALA A 53 0.79 7.73 -7.01
N GLN A 54 1.25 8.17 -8.19
CA GLN A 54 1.49 7.29 -9.34
C GLN A 54 2.52 6.19 -9.06
N GLY A 55 3.49 6.44 -8.17
CA GLY A 55 4.45 5.43 -7.73
C GLY A 55 3.78 4.28 -6.97
N ALA A 56 2.87 4.60 -6.06
CA ALA A 56 2.12 3.58 -5.30
C ALA A 56 1.24 2.73 -6.22
N LEU A 57 0.56 3.32 -7.20
CA LEU A 57 -0.24 2.56 -8.18
C LEU A 57 0.60 1.55 -8.97
N ALA A 58 1.84 1.93 -9.32
CA ALA A 58 2.76 1.03 -9.99
C ALA A 58 3.19 -0.14 -9.09
N ASN A 59 3.44 0.12 -7.80
CA ASN A 59 3.72 -0.92 -6.82
C ASN A 59 2.55 -1.89 -6.65
N ILE A 60 1.33 -1.38 -6.48
CA ILE A 60 0.13 -2.23 -6.33
C ILE A 60 -0.11 -3.11 -7.56
N ALA A 61 0.20 -2.62 -8.77
CA ALA A 61 0.13 -3.44 -9.98
C ALA A 61 1.15 -4.62 -9.95
N VAL A 62 2.34 -4.38 -9.40
CA VAL A 62 3.35 -5.42 -9.18
C VAL A 62 2.90 -6.39 -8.09
N ASP A 63 2.31 -5.90 -7.00
CA ASP A 63 1.79 -6.75 -5.91
C ASP A 63 0.66 -7.65 -6.37
N LYS A 64 -0.25 -7.14 -7.22
CA LYS A 64 -1.27 -7.98 -7.87
C LYS A 64 -0.64 -9.11 -8.67
N ALA A 65 0.34 -8.80 -9.53
CA ALA A 65 1.02 -9.82 -10.33
C ALA A 65 1.77 -10.85 -9.45
N ASN A 66 2.41 -10.38 -8.37
CA ASN A 66 3.07 -11.24 -7.40
C ASN A 66 2.08 -12.15 -6.67
N LEU A 67 0.92 -11.62 -6.25
CA LEU A 67 -0.13 -12.39 -5.60
C LEU A 67 -0.65 -13.50 -6.52
N GLU A 68 -0.91 -13.22 -7.79
CA GLU A 68 -1.35 -14.23 -8.76
C GLU A 68 -0.32 -15.36 -8.93
N ILE A 69 0.98 -15.04 -8.91
CA ILE A 69 2.06 -16.04 -8.92
C ILE A 69 2.06 -16.85 -7.62
N MET A 70 1.94 -16.19 -6.47
CA MET A 70 1.98 -16.84 -5.16
C MET A 70 0.78 -17.75 -4.92
N MET A 71 -0.43 -17.36 -5.35
CA MET A 71 -1.62 -18.20 -5.32
C MET A 71 -1.42 -19.50 -6.10
N LYS A 72 -0.85 -19.43 -7.31
CA LYS A 72 -0.53 -20.63 -8.11
C LYS A 72 0.49 -21.51 -7.42
N ARG A 73 1.54 -20.92 -6.83
CA ARG A 73 2.59 -21.65 -6.10
C ARG A 73 2.07 -22.33 -4.83
N SER A 74 1.09 -21.73 -4.16
CA SER A 74 0.50 -22.27 -2.92
C SER A 74 -0.70 -23.19 -3.17
N ASN A 75 -0.89 -23.68 -4.40
CA ASN A 75 -2.06 -24.48 -4.80
C ASN A 75 -3.41 -23.80 -4.48
N ASN A 76 -3.48 -22.48 -4.60
CA ASN A 76 -4.65 -21.65 -4.31
C ASN A 76 -5.17 -21.82 -2.88
N THR A 77 -4.27 -22.03 -1.90
CA THR A 77 -4.65 -22.06 -0.49
C THR A 77 -5.23 -20.69 -0.10
N PRO A 78 -6.49 -20.62 0.35
CA PRO A 78 -7.14 -19.35 0.67
C PRO A 78 -6.63 -18.77 1.99
N ASN A 79 -6.77 -17.46 2.15
CA ASN A 79 -6.65 -16.84 3.47
C ASN A 79 -7.77 -17.34 4.41
N THR A 80 -7.49 -17.47 5.70
CA THR A 80 -8.43 -18.00 6.71
C THR A 80 -8.67 -17.05 7.91
N ASN A 81 -8.11 -15.84 7.84
CA ASN A 81 -8.32 -14.79 8.85
C ASN A 81 -9.69 -14.13 8.75
#